data_AF-A0A7U9SQB1-F1
#
_entry.id   AF-A0A7U9SQB1-F1
#
_cell.length_a   1.000
_cell.length_b   1.000
_cell.length_c   1.000
_cell.angle_alpha   90.00
_cell.angle_beta   90.00
_cell.angle_gamma   90.00
#
_symmetry.space_group_name_H-M   'P 1'
#
loop_
_entity.id
_entity.type
_entity.pdbx_description
1 polymer ?
#
loop_
_entity_poly.entity_id
_entity_poly.type
_entity_poly.pdbx_seq_one_letter_code
_entity_poly.pdbx_strand_id
1 'polypeptide(L)'
;MNPSTEDMLNAIDQVNADTVFILPNNKNIILAANQAQMMVKDKKIVVIPTKTVPQGITAIINYVPDMSVEENEETMKQEITSVKTGQVTYAVRDTMIDDKEIKQGDYMGIGDKGILSVGSEVLEVAFQMVKEMMEDGLELISIYYGEEITEEMAGELKERIGKEFTACDIELQYGGQPIYYYIISAE
;
A
#
# COMPACT_ATOMS: atom_id res chain seq x y z
N MET A 1 -2.12 -0.69 13.32
CA MET A 1 -1.18 -0.41 14.43
C MET A 1 0.23 -0.31 13.84
N ASN A 2 1.09 0.57 14.36
CA ASN A 2 2.50 0.62 13.95
C ASN A 2 3.31 -0.21 14.96
N PRO A 3 3.93 -1.35 14.56
CA PRO A 3 4.74 -2.17 15.44
C PRO A 3 5.99 -1.39 15.88
N SER A 4 6.41 -1.67 17.10
CA SER A 4 7.65 -1.16 17.70
C SER A 4 8.87 -1.94 17.20
N THR A 5 10.07 -1.44 17.51
CA THR A 5 11.32 -2.17 17.28
C THR A 5 11.34 -3.52 18.03
N GLU A 6 10.77 -3.58 19.23
CA GLU A 6 10.68 -4.81 20.03
C GLU A 6 9.76 -5.85 19.36
N ASP A 7 8.62 -5.42 18.83
CA ASP A 7 7.71 -6.30 18.08
C ASP A 7 8.41 -6.94 16.88
N MET A 8 9.27 -6.17 16.19
CA MET A 8 10.04 -6.68 15.06
C MET A 8 11.12 -7.67 15.48
N LEU A 9 11.85 -7.42 16.56
CA LEU A 9 12.84 -8.36 17.08
C LEU A 9 12.19 -9.69 17.43
N ASN A 10 11.06 -9.65 18.13
CA ASN A 10 10.27 -10.84 18.47
C ASN A 10 9.79 -11.59 17.22
N ALA A 11 9.44 -10.89 16.15
CA ALA A 11 9.05 -11.50 14.89
C ALA A 11 10.25 -12.13 14.17
N ILE A 12 11.39 -11.44 14.10
CA ILE A 12 12.64 -11.93 13.49
C ILE A 12 13.12 -13.21 14.16
N ASP A 13 13.04 -13.29 15.49
CA ASP A 13 13.46 -14.48 16.25
C ASP A 13 12.65 -15.72 15.88
N GLN A 14 11.37 -15.55 15.53
CA GLN A 14 10.47 -16.64 15.13
C GLN A 14 10.68 -17.10 13.68
N VAL A 15 11.41 -16.34 12.85
CA VAL A 15 11.69 -16.72 11.46
C VAL A 15 12.87 -17.69 11.40
N ASN A 16 12.64 -18.91 10.93
CA ASN A 16 13.69 -19.93 10.75
C ASN A 16 14.45 -19.73 9.42
N ALA A 17 15.22 -18.65 9.31
CA ALA A 17 16.04 -18.34 8.15
C ALA A 17 17.30 -17.56 8.54
N ASP A 18 18.39 -17.76 7.77
CA ASP A 18 19.64 -17.02 7.94
C ASP A 18 19.54 -15.57 7.45
N THR A 19 18.62 -15.31 6.51
CA THR A 19 18.31 -13.98 5.98
C THR A 19 16.82 -13.68 6.12
N VAL A 20 16.50 -12.48 6.58
CA VAL A 20 15.11 -12.01 6.75
C VAL A 20 14.95 -10.66 6.05
N PHE A 21 14.01 -10.62 5.10
CA PHE A 21 13.57 -9.37 4.49
C PHE A 21 12.41 -8.78 5.31
N ILE A 22 12.50 -7.50 5.64
CA ILE A 22 11.45 -6.74 6.32
C ILE A 22 10.83 -5.77 5.32
N LEU A 23 9.50 -5.85 5.18
CA LEU A 23 8.67 -4.98 4.34
C LEU A 23 7.76 -4.14 5.25
N PRO A 24 8.15 -2.91 5.63
CA PRO A 24 7.44 -2.12 6.64
C PRO A 24 6.00 -1.75 6.25
N ASN A 25 5.73 -1.57 4.94
CA ASN A 25 4.42 -1.24 4.36
C ASN A 25 3.75 0.01 4.97
N ASN A 26 4.53 0.84 5.65
CA ASN A 26 4.14 2.11 6.25
C ASN A 26 5.41 2.92 6.52
N LYS A 27 5.48 4.14 5.98
CA LYS A 27 6.64 5.02 6.12
C LYS A 27 7.08 5.26 7.57
N ASN A 28 6.13 5.25 8.51
CA ASN A 28 6.40 5.49 9.93
C ASN A 28 7.05 4.30 10.64
N ILE A 29 7.03 3.11 10.01
CA ILE A 29 7.58 1.87 10.56
C ILE A 29 9.05 1.68 10.13
N ILE A 30 9.49 2.32 9.03
CA ILE A 30 10.84 2.13 8.43
C ILE A 30 11.97 2.38 9.44
N LEU A 31 11.85 3.42 10.28
CA LEU A 31 12.88 3.72 11.27
C LEU A 31 13.04 2.60 12.30
N ALA A 32 11.94 2.04 12.79
CA ALA A 32 11.95 0.91 13.72
C ALA A 32 12.54 -0.35 13.06
N ALA A 33 12.23 -0.60 11.79
CA ALA A 33 12.80 -1.71 11.03
C ALA A 33 14.32 -1.62 10.88
N ASN A 34 14.83 -0.42 10.56
CA ASN A 34 16.27 -0.19 10.49
C ASN A 34 16.95 -0.34 11.86
N GLN A 35 16.30 0.06 12.95
CA GLN A 35 16.83 -0.17 14.30
C GLN A 35 16.90 -1.66 14.63
N ALA A 36 15.84 -2.44 14.33
CA ALA A 36 15.84 -3.88 14.50
C ALA A 36 16.98 -4.54 13.71
N GLN A 37 17.18 -4.14 12.45
CA GLN A 37 18.30 -4.59 11.62
C GLN A 37 19.66 -4.37 12.29
N MET A 38 19.89 -3.22 12.93
CA MET A 38 21.16 -2.94 13.61
C MET A 38 21.38 -3.77 14.89
N MET A 39 20.30 -4.19 15.53
CA MET A 39 20.32 -4.90 16.82
C MET A 39 20.53 -6.42 16.66
N VAL A 40 20.01 -7.03 15.59
CA VAL A 40 20.19 -8.46 15.30
C VAL A 40 21.63 -8.72 14.86
N LYS A 41 22.25 -9.80 15.38
CA LYS A 41 23.68 -10.13 15.15
C LYS A 41 23.91 -11.50 14.53
N ASP A 42 22.94 -12.38 14.65
CA ASP A 42 22.99 -13.80 14.30
C ASP A 42 22.26 -14.12 12.98
N LYS A 43 21.52 -13.16 12.42
CA LYS A 43 20.86 -13.26 11.11
C LYS A 43 21.18 -12.03 10.25
N LYS A 44 21.14 -12.20 8.93
CA LYS A 44 21.19 -11.08 7.98
C LYS A 44 19.80 -10.47 7.84
N ILE A 45 19.65 -9.22 8.29
CA ILE A 45 18.39 -8.49 8.16
C ILE A 45 18.49 -7.50 7.01
N VAL A 46 17.52 -7.51 6.11
CA VAL A 46 17.43 -6.59 4.97
C VAL A 46 16.11 -5.84 5.04
N VAL A 47 16.16 -4.51 5.06
CA VAL A 47 14.95 -3.68 5.09
C VAL A 47 14.70 -3.12 3.69
N ILE A 48 13.59 -3.54 3.07
CA ILE A 48 13.11 -2.93 1.83
C ILE A 48 12.15 -1.81 2.24
N PRO A 49 12.38 -0.55 1.85
CA PRO A 49 11.70 0.60 2.43
C PRO A 49 10.29 0.83 1.87
N THR A 50 9.46 -0.23 1.85
CA THR A 50 8.06 -0.16 1.40
C THR A 50 7.24 0.74 2.33
N LYS A 51 6.42 1.60 1.73
CA LYS A 51 5.59 2.59 2.43
C LYS A 51 4.13 2.22 2.45
N THR A 52 3.72 1.27 1.62
CA THR A 52 2.34 0.79 1.48
C THR A 52 2.32 -0.71 1.25
N VAL A 53 1.17 -1.33 1.46
CA VAL A 53 0.98 -2.78 1.25
C VAL A 53 1.21 -3.20 -0.20
N PRO A 54 0.70 -2.49 -1.24
CA PRO A 54 0.96 -2.87 -2.62
C PRO A 54 2.46 -2.86 -2.97
N GLN A 55 3.23 -1.89 -2.47
CA GLN A 55 4.70 -1.93 -2.62
C GLN A 55 5.32 -3.19 -1.99
N GLY A 56 4.79 -3.64 -0.84
CA GLY A 56 5.17 -4.92 -0.24
C GLY A 56 4.88 -6.12 -1.15
N ILE A 57 3.70 -6.14 -1.78
CA ILE A 57 3.31 -7.20 -2.73
C ILE A 57 4.24 -7.19 -3.94
N THR A 58 4.49 -6.03 -4.54
CA THR A 58 5.41 -5.87 -5.68
C THR A 58 6.83 -6.33 -5.33
N ALA A 59 7.33 -6.01 -4.14
CA ALA A 59 8.63 -6.50 -3.69
C ALA A 59 8.66 -8.04 -3.60
N ILE A 60 7.63 -8.67 -3.06
CA ILE A 60 7.56 -10.14 -2.91
C ILE A 60 7.47 -10.83 -4.28
N ILE A 61 6.66 -10.31 -5.20
CA ILE A 61 6.48 -10.91 -6.54
C ILE A 61 7.79 -10.91 -7.33
N ASN A 62 8.62 -9.88 -7.13
CA ASN A 62 9.92 -9.75 -7.79
C ASN A 62 11.06 -10.47 -7.06
N TYR A 63 10.79 -11.18 -5.96
CA TYR A 63 11.79 -12.01 -5.30
C TYR A 63 12.14 -13.24 -6.14
N VAL A 64 13.43 -13.46 -6.38
CA VAL A 64 13.93 -14.63 -7.10
C VAL A 64 14.82 -15.45 -6.16
N PRO A 65 14.40 -16.66 -5.74
CA PRO A 65 15.14 -17.47 -4.77
C PRO A 65 16.57 -17.81 -5.18
N ASP A 66 16.83 -17.91 -6.49
CA ASP A 66 18.15 -18.27 -7.04
C ASP A 66 19.10 -17.07 -7.16
N MET A 67 18.62 -15.84 -6.96
CA MET A 67 19.44 -14.63 -6.94
C MET A 67 20.06 -14.40 -5.55
N SER A 68 21.19 -13.70 -5.52
CA SER A 68 21.80 -13.30 -4.25
C SER A 68 20.89 -12.38 -3.44
N VAL A 69 21.19 -12.23 -2.16
CA VAL A 69 20.44 -11.32 -1.27
C VAL A 69 20.57 -9.88 -1.74
N GLU A 70 21.76 -9.48 -2.18
CA GLU A 70 22.08 -8.16 -2.70
C GLU A 70 21.29 -7.86 -3.99
N GLU A 71 21.29 -8.79 -4.94
CA GLU A 71 20.54 -8.61 -6.19
C GLU A 71 19.04 -8.53 -5.91
N ASN A 72 18.50 -9.39 -5.04
CA ASN A 72 17.09 -9.30 -4.62
C ASN A 72 16.79 -7.96 -3.93
N GLU A 73 17.68 -7.47 -3.06
CA GLU A 73 17.52 -6.17 -2.40
C GLU A 73 17.48 -5.02 -3.41
N GLU A 74 18.39 -5.02 -4.39
CA GLU A 74 18.44 -4.00 -5.45
C GLU A 74 17.18 -4.05 -6.33
N THR A 75 16.80 -5.24 -6.82
CA THR A 75 15.58 -5.43 -7.61
C THR A 75 14.35 -4.98 -6.84
N MET A 76 14.14 -5.46 -5.61
CA MET A 76 13.00 -5.05 -4.81
C MET A 76 12.96 -3.53 -4.59
N LYS A 77 14.09 -2.88 -4.30
CA LYS A 77 14.14 -1.42 -4.11
C LYS A 77 13.81 -0.66 -5.38
N GLN A 78 14.18 -1.17 -6.54
CA GLN A 78 13.85 -0.56 -7.83
C GLN A 78 12.35 -0.71 -8.11
N GLU A 79 11.82 -1.92 -8.02
CA GLU A 79 10.45 -2.23 -8.43
C GLU A 79 9.40 -1.50 -7.59
N ILE A 80 9.62 -1.33 -6.28
CA ILE A 80 8.66 -0.62 -5.42
C ILE A 80 8.48 0.86 -5.77
N THR A 81 9.37 1.43 -6.59
CA THR A 81 9.27 2.83 -7.06
C THR A 81 8.39 2.99 -8.29
N SER A 82 8.11 1.91 -9.01
CA SER A 82 7.20 1.90 -10.17
C SER A 82 5.72 1.96 -9.77
N VAL A 83 5.42 1.57 -8.53
CA VAL A 83 4.04 1.43 -8.04
C VAL A 83 3.54 2.73 -7.44
N LYS A 84 2.47 3.28 -8.02
CA LYS A 84 1.68 4.33 -7.38
C LYS A 84 0.63 3.71 -6.48
N THR A 85 0.39 4.31 -5.33
CA THR A 85 -0.57 3.76 -4.38
C THR A 85 -1.57 4.79 -3.86
N GLY A 86 -2.77 4.30 -3.57
CA GLY A 86 -3.86 5.07 -2.98
C GLY A 86 -4.65 4.22 -1.98
N GLN A 87 -5.22 4.88 -0.98
CA GLN A 87 -6.06 4.24 0.02
C GLN A 87 -7.25 5.12 0.39
N VAL A 88 -8.41 4.52 0.59
CA VAL A 88 -9.65 5.21 0.98
C VAL A 88 -9.99 4.91 2.42
N THR A 89 -10.18 5.94 3.23
CA THR A 89 -10.63 5.84 4.62
C THR A 89 -11.58 6.99 4.95
N TYR A 90 -12.04 7.09 6.20
CA TYR A 90 -12.97 8.13 6.65
C TYR A 90 -12.32 9.07 7.67
N ALA A 91 -12.83 10.29 7.75
CA ALA A 91 -12.37 11.31 8.67
C ALA A 91 -13.04 11.12 10.04
N VAL A 92 -12.24 10.95 11.08
CA VAL A 92 -12.73 10.79 12.46
C VAL A 92 -13.02 12.12 13.16
N ARG A 93 -12.66 13.25 12.55
CA ARG A 93 -12.86 14.61 13.06
C ARG A 93 -12.76 15.63 11.93
N ASP A 94 -13.31 16.81 12.16
CA ASP A 94 -13.11 17.97 11.29
C ASP A 94 -11.62 18.36 11.24
N THR A 95 -11.11 18.63 10.04
CA THR A 95 -9.73 19.06 9.84
C THR A 95 -9.57 19.84 8.53
N MET A 96 -8.41 20.47 8.38
CA MET A 96 -8.00 21.15 7.15
C MET A 96 -6.63 20.60 6.75
N ILE A 97 -6.56 19.97 5.58
CA ILE A 97 -5.34 19.36 5.04
C ILE A 97 -5.18 19.86 3.60
N ASP A 98 -4.01 20.40 3.26
CA ASP A 98 -3.69 20.89 1.90
C ASP A 98 -4.78 21.82 1.33
N ASP A 99 -5.25 22.78 2.15
CA ASP A 99 -6.35 23.72 1.87
C ASP A 99 -7.73 23.08 1.59
N LYS A 100 -7.88 21.77 1.81
CA LYS A 100 -9.16 21.05 1.74
C LYS A 100 -9.81 21.00 3.13
N GLU A 101 -11.03 21.50 3.24
CA GLU A 101 -11.89 21.30 4.42
C GLU A 101 -12.41 19.86 4.40
N ILE A 102 -12.21 19.12 5.49
CA ILE A 102 -12.61 17.74 5.65
C ILE A 102 -13.47 17.66 6.91
N LYS A 103 -14.71 17.19 6.77
CA LYS A 103 -15.63 17.06 7.89
C LYS A 103 -15.58 15.65 8.46
N GLN A 104 -15.89 15.53 9.73
CA GLN A 104 -16.07 14.24 10.37
C GLN A 104 -17.11 13.41 9.59
N GLY A 105 -16.73 12.18 9.23
CA GLY A 105 -17.53 11.26 8.45
C GLY A 105 -17.26 11.31 6.94
N ASP A 106 -16.58 12.34 6.43
CA ASP A 106 -16.18 12.37 5.01
C ASP A 106 -15.20 11.24 4.71
N TYR A 107 -15.32 10.65 3.52
CA TYR A 107 -14.31 9.77 2.96
C TYR A 107 -13.18 10.57 2.35
N MET A 108 -11.98 10.03 2.43
CA MET A 108 -10.74 10.62 1.91
C MET A 108 -9.98 9.58 1.10
N GLY A 109 -9.61 9.92 -0.13
CA GLY A 109 -8.62 9.20 -0.92
C GLY A 109 -7.24 9.78 -0.66
N ILE A 110 -6.33 8.96 -0.14
CA ILE A 110 -4.97 9.35 0.24
C ILE A 110 -4.01 8.66 -0.73
N GLY A 111 -3.25 9.43 -1.50
CA GLY A 111 -2.19 8.94 -2.37
C GLY A 111 -0.80 9.12 -1.77
N ASP A 112 0.23 8.81 -2.55
CA ASP A 112 1.64 8.88 -2.12
C ASP A 112 2.08 10.28 -1.64
N LYS A 113 1.45 11.34 -2.17
CA LYS A 113 1.81 12.75 -1.91
C LYS A 113 0.85 13.49 -0.99
N GLY A 114 -0.27 12.90 -0.58
CA GLY A 114 -1.28 13.59 0.25
C GLY A 114 -2.71 13.22 -0.11
N ILE A 115 -3.64 14.12 0.20
CA ILE A 115 -5.09 13.92 -0.04
C ILE A 115 -5.41 14.19 -1.52
N LEU A 116 -5.87 13.16 -2.23
CA LEU A 116 -6.27 13.25 -3.64
C LEU A 116 -7.75 13.62 -3.77
N SER A 117 -8.63 12.96 -3.03
CA SER A 117 -10.09 13.16 -3.11
C SER A 117 -10.74 13.21 -1.73
N VAL A 118 -11.86 13.93 -1.61
CA VAL A 118 -12.68 14.05 -0.39
C VAL A 118 -14.15 14.09 -0.79
N GLY A 119 -15.03 13.42 -0.04
CA GLY A 119 -16.46 13.45 -0.30
C GLY A 119 -17.27 12.53 0.62
N SER A 120 -18.60 12.56 0.47
CA SER A 120 -19.51 11.78 1.32
C SER A 120 -19.80 10.36 0.82
N GLU A 121 -19.37 10.02 -0.40
CA GLU A 121 -19.64 8.73 -1.03
C GLU A 121 -18.34 7.97 -1.32
N VAL A 122 -18.19 6.79 -0.73
CA VAL A 122 -16.93 6.02 -0.76
C VAL A 122 -16.50 5.64 -2.18
N LEU A 123 -17.45 5.26 -3.04
CA LEU A 123 -17.18 4.86 -4.43
C LEU A 123 -16.72 6.05 -5.26
N GLU A 124 -17.34 7.23 -5.08
CA GLU A 124 -16.94 8.45 -5.78
C GLU A 124 -15.54 8.88 -5.35
N VAL A 125 -15.26 8.86 -4.05
CA VAL A 125 -13.94 9.21 -3.51
C VAL A 125 -12.87 8.26 -4.04
N ALA A 126 -13.14 6.95 -4.06
CA ALA A 126 -12.22 5.95 -4.62
C ALA A 126 -11.96 6.19 -6.11
N PHE A 127 -13.02 6.42 -6.90
CA PHE A 127 -12.88 6.68 -8.34
C PHE A 127 -12.06 7.96 -8.62
N GLN A 128 -12.35 9.07 -7.93
CA GLN A 128 -11.59 10.31 -8.09
C GLN A 128 -10.14 10.16 -7.63
N MET A 129 -9.89 9.38 -6.58
CA MET A 129 -8.53 9.07 -6.15
C MET A 129 -7.76 8.37 -7.27
N VAL A 130 -8.35 7.36 -7.92
CA VAL A 130 -7.72 6.67 -9.06
C VAL A 130 -7.44 7.64 -10.19
N LYS A 131 -8.37 8.53 -10.53
CA LYS A 131 -8.14 9.54 -11.57
C LYS A 131 -6.94 10.43 -11.32
N GLU A 132 -6.72 10.83 -10.07
CA GLU A 132 -5.57 11.64 -9.65
C GLU A 132 -4.26 10.82 -9.55
N MET A 133 -4.35 9.50 -9.40
CA MET A 133 -3.19 8.61 -9.39
C MET A 133 -2.67 8.31 -10.81
N MET A 134 -3.57 8.18 -11.78
CA MET A 134 -3.23 7.71 -13.12
C MET A 134 -2.36 8.70 -13.90
N GLU A 135 -1.41 8.16 -14.66
CA GLU A 135 -0.61 8.88 -15.64
C GLU A 135 -0.38 8.03 -16.89
N ASP A 136 0.15 8.63 -17.95
CA ASP A 136 0.43 7.91 -19.20
C ASP A 136 1.45 6.78 -18.97
N GLY A 137 1.12 5.57 -19.45
CA GLY A 137 2.01 4.41 -19.43
C GLY A 137 1.75 3.39 -18.32
N LEU A 138 0.80 3.64 -17.41
CA LEU A 138 0.33 2.62 -16.46
C LEU A 138 -0.61 1.65 -17.16
N GLU A 139 -0.42 0.35 -16.93
CA GLU A 139 -1.10 -0.73 -17.66
C GLU A 139 -1.92 -1.63 -16.72
N LEU A 140 -1.69 -1.58 -15.41
CA LEU A 140 -2.38 -2.41 -14.43
C LEU A 140 -2.93 -1.55 -13.28
N ILE A 141 -4.20 -1.78 -12.92
CA ILE A 141 -4.83 -1.24 -11.71
C ILE A 141 -5.28 -2.41 -10.83
N SER A 142 -4.69 -2.54 -9.65
CA SER A 142 -5.09 -3.56 -8.67
C SER A 142 -5.92 -2.94 -7.55
N ILE A 143 -7.14 -3.44 -7.34
CA ILE A 143 -8.08 -2.96 -6.33
C ILE A 143 -8.22 -4.01 -5.22
N TYR A 144 -7.86 -3.62 -3.99
CA TYR A 144 -8.04 -4.43 -2.79
C TYR A 144 -9.13 -3.82 -1.92
N TYR A 145 -10.29 -4.48 -1.80
CA TYR A 145 -11.42 -3.96 -1.02
C TYR A 145 -11.45 -4.52 0.42
N GLY A 146 -11.88 -3.68 1.35
CA GLY A 146 -11.88 -3.95 2.79
C GLY A 146 -13.11 -4.71 3.26
N GLU A 147 -13.16 -5.04 4.56
CA GLU A 147 -14.25 -5.85 5.13
C GLU A 147 -15.63 -5.16 5.09
N GLU A 148 -15.63 -3.83 5.08
CA GLU A 148 -16.85 -3.00 5.00
C GLU A 148 -17.35 -2.78 3.56
N ILE A 149 -16.64 -3.28 2.55
CA ILE A 149 -17.03 -3.18 1.14
C ILE A 149 -17.53 -4.55 0.66
N THR A 150 -18.73 -4.56 0.07
CA THR A 150 -19.27 -5.76 -0.55
C THR A 150 -18.62 -6.02 -1.92
N GLU A 151 -18.60 -7.27 -2.35
CA GLU A 151 -18.11 -7.64 -3.69
C GLU A 151 -18.86 -6.90 -4.81
N GLU A 152 -20.16 -6.63 -4.63
CA GLU A 152 -20.97 -5.86 -5.58
C GLU A 152 -20.47 -4.42 -5.71
N MET A 153 -20.27 -3.72 -4.59
CA MET A 153 -19.72 -2.35 -4.59
C MET A 153 -18.31 -2.29 -5.17
N ALA A 154 -17.48 -3.30 -4.86
CA ALA A 154 -16.13 -3.41 -5.38
C ALA A 154 -16.15 -3.65 -6.91
N GLY A 155 -17.09 -4.46 -7.39
CA GLY A 155 -17.36 -4.70 -8.81
C GLY A 155 -17.83 -3.43 -9.54
N GLU A 156 -18.68 -2.62 -8.90
CA GLU A 156 -19.11 -1.33 -9.44
C GLU A 156 -17.93 -0.37 -9.64
N LEU A 157 -17.03 -0.28 -8.65
CA LEU A 157 -15.82 0.52 -8.77
C LEU A 157 -14.93 0.02 -9.92
N LYS A 158 -14.72 -1.31 -10.03
CA LYS A 158 -13.95 -1.92 -11.13
C LYS A 158 -14.55 -1.57 -12.49
N GLU A 159 -15.86 -1.73 -12.67
CA GLU A 159 -16.54 -1.42 -13.94
C GLU A 159 -16.38 0.06 -14.29
N ARG A 160 -16.52 0.95 -13.31
CA ARG A 160 -16.40 2.39 -13.51
C ARG A 160 -14.98 2.79 -13.90
N ILE A 161 -13.95 2.25 -13.24
CA ILE A 161 -12.55 2.47 -13.60
C ILE A 161 -12.27 1.92 -14.99
N GLY A 162 -12.78 0.73 -15.34
CA GLY A 162 -12.55 0.10 -16.65
C GLY A 162 -13.16 0.85 -17.83
N LYS A 163 -14.22 1.64 -17.60
CA LYS A 163 -14.79 2.53 -18.61
C LYS A 163 -13.91 3.76 -18.87
N GLU A 164 -13.24 4.27 -17.84
CA GLU A 164 -12.37 5.45 -17.95
C GLU A 164 -10.97 5.08 -18.48
N PHE A 165 -10.39 3.99 -17.96
CA PHE A 165 -9.02 3.55 -18.24
C PHE A 165 -9.02 2.28 -19.08
N THR A 166 -9.50 2.38 -20.33
CA THR A 166 -9.69 1.23 -21.22
C THR A 166 -8.40 0.55 -21.69
N ALA A 167 -7.24 1.18 -21.45
CA ALA A 167 -5.94 0.63 -21.78
C ALA A 167 -5.32 -0.19 -20.62
N CYS A 168 -5.93 -0.17 -19.44
CA CYS A 168 -5.42 -0.84 -18.26
C CYS A 168 -6.19 -2.12 -17.98
N ASP A 169 -5.49 -3.17 -17.57
CA ASP A 169 -6.09 -4.33 -16.94
C ASP A 169 -6.48 -3.99 -15.49
N ILE A 170 -7.65 -4.48 -15.04
CA ILE A 170 -8.15 -4.20 -13.69
C ILE A 170 -8.34 -5.50 -12.92
N GLU A 171 -7.52 -5.66 -11.89
CA GLU A 171 -7.62 -6.73 -10.92
C GLU A 171 -8.44 -6.29 -9.71
N LEU A 172 -9.25 -7.21 -9.19
CA LEU A 172 -10.08 -6.99 -8.02
C LEU A 172 -9.87 -8.14 -7.05
N GLN A 173 -9.46 -7.81 -5.83
CA GLN A 173 -9.11 -8.78 -4.79
C GLN A 173 -9.77 -8.37 -3.47
N TYR A 174 -10.25 -9.36 -2.72
CA TYR A 174 -10.67 -9.12 -1.35
C TYR A 174 -9.43 -9.00 -0.45
N GLY A 175 -9.20 -7.83 0.11
CA GLY A 175 -8.10 -7.58 1.05
C GLY A 175 -8.51 -7.74 2.52
N GLY A 176 -9.79 -7.53 2.83
CA GLY A 176 -10.34 -7.73 4.18
C GLY A 176 -9.75 -6.80 5.23
N GLN A 177 -9.09 -5.73 4.83
CA GLN A 177 -8.55 -4.77 5.78
C GLN A 177 -9.68 -4.02 6.51
N PRO A 178 -9.54 -3.77 7.82
CA PRO A 178 -10.64 -3.22 8.65
C PRO A 178 -10.79 -1.69 8.58
N ILE A 179 -9.72 -0.98 8.20
CA ILE A 179 -9.67 0.50 8.29
C ILE A 179 -9.82 1.18 6.92
N TYR A 180 -9.31 0.53 5.87
CA TYR A 180 -9.30 1.10 4.52
C TYR A 180 -10.36 0.42 3.66
N TYR A 181 -11.34 1.18 3.19
CA TYR A 181 -12.37 0.66 2.30
C TYR A 181 -11.77 0.13 0.99
N TYR A 182 -10.78 0.84 0.47
CA TYR A 182 -10.00 0.43 -0.69
C TYR A 182 -8.52 0.69 -0.46
N ILE A 183 -7.67 -0.22 -0.92
CA ILE A 183 -6.25 0.01 -1.20
C ILE A 183 -6.09 -0.27 -2.69
N ILE A 184 -5.46 0.65 -3.42
CA ILE A 184 -5.33 0.57 -4.87
C ILE A 184 -3.87 0.80 -5.25
N SER A 185 -3.35 0.02 -6.19
CA SER A 185 -2.11 0.33 -6.91
C SER A 185 -2.37 0.55 -8.39
N ALA A 186 -1.52 1.37 -8.99
CA ALA A 186 -1.42 1.54 -10.43
C ALA A 186 0.06 1.49 -10.84
N GLU A 187 0.38 0.68 -11.83
CA GLU A 187 1.73 0.41 -12.34
C GLU A 187 1.72 0.10 -13.84
#